data_AF-I7LT66-F1
#
_entry.id   AF-I7LT66-F1
#
_cell.length_a   1.000
_cell.length_b   1.000
_cell.length_c   1.000
_cell.angle_alpha   90.00
_cell.angle_beta   90.00
_cell.angle_gamma   90.00
#
_symmetry.space_group_name_H-M   'P 1'
#
loop_
_entity.id
_entity.type
_entity.pdbx_description
1 polymer ?
#
loop_
_entity_poly.entity_id
_entity_poly.type
_entity_poly.pdbx_seq_one_letter_code
_entity_poly.pdbx_strand_id
1 'polypeptide(L)'
;MYTGYQGYNNHSTKSLNYSIASAAGRSLLSEPHIVTLQKEVDNYTRRVEHEKRRLFSLEETYNMVKREHQQKKEKITELKQKQNNTSTKLIEAKIKNLRARIEQAQAKYNETQAENQKLKEQINSLRKERVLHLDVCRKLGEEVEKASKLTREIIDQNEEKINKTNIIQSEIIMLRNKNEEEKKTYMKQFDIVQKKAEEEKPKHEILKASKKENFETMDTQNLLKHRLKKIIANNKEKVRVIEQYQKNLRVIDEAFQQIKEGSGITDIDEITNTFIKSEEQNYSLYNYVDILSQDIDNLESINRDLENKCIEQEIENESRKRALMGTPHDEKIKKKLNGLLQKKEEEINQVRNIIKDLKPHLQNSLVELAKTQFKQDPKKQFDYELGFDLTENNLEQYLADVEYYANILIAYKSMNNDNNDLSKSLLIDQIPPKDFKTQTQNPNQDQQIQNLEDQVNLDNKELYNHDKFKDAAIEAIEKKKNKVNLSNY
;
A
#
# COMPACT_ATOMS: atom_id res chain seq x y z
N MET A 1 -65.16 -5.81 -0.77
CA MET A 1 -66.19 -6.34 -1.68
C MET A 1 -67.10 -7.27 -0.90
N TYR A 2 -68.40 -6.98 -1.00
CA TYR A 2 -69.53 -7.63 -0.35
C TYR A 2 -69.63 -9.13 -0.64
N THR A 3 -69.84 -9.95 0.39
CA THR A 3 -70.73 -11.12 0.45
C THR A 3 -70.95 -11.37 1.95
N GLY A 4 -72.14 -11.36 2.54
CA GLY A 4 -73.40 -11.95 2.14
C GLY A 4 -73.91 -12.74 3.37
N TYR A 5 -74.33 -12.03 4.41
CA TYR A 5 -74.98 -12.61 5.59
C TYR A 5 -76.35 -13.14 5.16
N GLN A 6 -76.49 -14.46 4.99
CA GLN A 6 -77.79 -15.11 4.81
C GLN A 6 -78.31 -15.59 6.16
N GLY A 7 -79.45 -15.02 6.55
CA GLY A 7 -80.16 -15.34 7.77
C GLY A 7 -80.88 -16.69 7.71
N TYR A 8 -81.03 -17.25 8.92
CA TYR A 8 -82.15 -18.02 9.43
C TYR A 8 -83.14 -18.65 8.44
N ASN A 9 -83.18 -19.98 8.42
CA ASN A 9 -84.40 -20.73 8.12
C ASN A 9 -84.48 -21.98 9.02
N ASN A 10 -85.12 -21.82 10.17
CA ASN A 10 -85.61 -22.92 11.01
C ASN A 10 -87.01 -23.30 10.50
N HIS A 11 -87.12 -24.39 9.74
CA HIS A 11 -88.41 -25.04 9.53
C HIS A 11 -88.78 -25.87 10.75
N SER A 12 -89.53 -25.27 11.67
CA SER A 12 -90.27 -25.97 12.72
C SER A 12 -91.62 -26.41 12.14
N THR A 13 -91.72 -27.67 11.73
CA THR A 13 -93.01 -28.32 11.46
C THR A 13 -93.64 -28.73 12.79
N LYS A 14 -94.39 -27.81 13.41
CA LYS A 14 -95.33 -28.14 14.48
C LYS A 14 -96.55 -28.82 13.85
N SER A 15 -96.66 -30.15 13.99
CA SER A 15 -97.93 -30.84 13.79
C SER A 15 -98.85 -30.56 14.99
N LEU A 16 -99.89 -29.77 14.74
CA LEU A 16 -100.99 -29.53 15.66
C LEU A 16 -101.96 -30.73 15.56
N ASN A 17 -101.91 -31.67 16.49
CA ASN A 17 -102.99 -32.65 16.67
C ASN A 17 -104.12 -32.00 17.49
N TYR A 18 -105.15 -31.52 16.80
CA TYR A 18 -106.45 -31.21 17.40
C TYR A 18 -107.23 -32.52 17.55
N SER A 19 -107.30 -33.05 18.77
CA SER A 19 -108.30 -34.04 19.15
C SER A 19 -109.48 -33.33 19.80
N ILE A 20 -110.53 -33.13 19.01
CA ILE A 20 -111.89 -32.78 19.45
C ILE A 20 -112.41 -34.00 20.21
N ALA A 21 -112.53 -33.90 21.53
CA ALA A 21 -113.21 -34.89 22.35
C ALA A 21 -114.65 -34.43 22.60
N SER A 22 -115.57 -35.22 22.06
CA SER A 22 -117.01 -35.11 22.17
C SER A 22 -117.49 -35.26 23.61
N ALA A 23 -118.36 -34.33 24.01
CA ALA A 23 -119.18 -34.44 25.19
C ALA A 23 -120.35 -35.41 24.95
N ALA A 24 -120.48 -36.45 25.78
CA ALA A 24 -121.75 -37.10 26.08
C ALA A 24 -121.66 -37.95 27.37
N GLY A 25 -122.11 -37.31 28.45
CA GLY A 25 -122.60 -37.83 29.74
C GLY A 25 -122.47 -39.32 30.10
N ARG A 26 -121.77 -39.56 31.21
CA ARG A 26 -122.33 -40.26 32.39
C ARG A 26 -121.71 -39.67 33.67
N SER A 27 -122.60 -39.34 34.59
CA SER A 27 -122.37 -38.69 35.87
C SER A 27 -121.61 -39.59 36.86
N LEU A 28 -121.08 -38.95 37.90
CA LEU A 28 -120.85 -39.48 39.24
C LEU A 28 -119.45 -40.05 39.55
N LEU A 29 -118.46 -39.16 39.57
CA LEU A 29 -117.57 -38.90 40.72
C LEU A 29 -116.60 -37.81 40.26
N SER A 30 -116.69 -36.61 40.85
CA SER A 30 -115.64 -35.61 40.69
C SER A 30 -114.36 -36.27 41.18
N GLU A 31 -113.43 -36.64 40.29
CA GLU A 31 -112.03 -36.74 40.71
C GLU A 31 -111.76 -35.39 41.41
N PRO A 32 -111.28 -35.39 42.66
CA PRO A 32 -111.08 -34.15 43.37
C PRO A 32 -110.17 -33.28 42.51
N HIS A 33 -110.47 -31.98 42.38
CA HIS A 33 -109.69 -31.03 41.58
C HIS A 33 -108.16 -31.15 41.80
N ILE A 34 -107.79 -31.62 42.98
CA ILE A 34 -106.45 -32.04 43.40
C ILE A 34 -105.81 -33.10 42.48
N VAL A 35 -106.54 -34.14 42.05
CA VAL A 35 -106.02 -35.21 41.18
C VAL A 35 -105.79 -34.73 39.75
N THR A 36 -106.68 -33.90 39.21
CA THR A 36 -106.45 -33.25 37.90
C THR A 36 -105.27 -32.30 37.95
N LEU A 37 -105.16 -31.51 39.03
CA LEU A 37 -104.04 -30.59 39.24
C LEU A 37 -102.73 -31.37 39.42
N GLN A 38 -102.75 -32.52 40.08
CA GLN A 38 -101.58 -33.39 40.25
C GLN A 38 -101.12 -34.02 38.94
N LYS A 39 -102.06 -34.47 38.09
CA LYS A 39 -101.74 -34.91 36.71
C LYS A 39 -101.17 -33.77 35.86
N GLU A 40 -101.66 -32.54 36.02
CA GLU A 40 -101.09 -31.36 35.36
C GLU A 40 -99.69 -31.03 35.87
N VAL A 41 -99.47 -31.04 37.19
CA VAL A 41 -98.15 -30.86 37.81
C VAL A 41 -97.16 -31.92 37.31
N ASP A 42 -97.56 -33.19 37.25
CA ASP A 42 -96.72 -34.27 36.74
C ASP A 42 -96.38 -34.09 35.25
N ASN A 43 -97.35 -33.65 34.44
CA ASN A 43 -97.13 -33.35 33.02
C ASN A 43 -96.19 -32.15 32.82
N TYR A 44 -96.37 -31.07 33.58
CA TYR A 44 -95.44 -29.93 33.55
C TYR A 44 -94.06 -30.33 34.04
N THR A 45 -93.97 -31.17 35.07
CA THR A 45 -92.70 -31.70 35.58
C THR A 45 -91.97 -32.51 34.51
N ARG A 46 -92.66 -33.43 33.83
CA ARG A 46 -92.08 -34.19 32.71
C ARG A 46 -91.65 -33.29 31.55
N ARG A 47 -92.44 -32.28 31.19
CA ARG A 47 -92.07 -31.32 30.15
C ARG A 47 -90.83 -30.51 30.55
N VAL A 48 -90.74 -30.08 31.81
CA VAL A 48 -89.56 -29.38 32.34
C VAL A 48 -88.34 -30.30 32.33
N GLU A 49 -88.48 -31.58 32.67
CA GLU A 49 -87.38 -32.54 32.58
C GLU A 49 -86.92 -32.78 31.13
N HIS A 50 -87.85 -32.90 30.18
CA HIS A 50 -87.52 -33.01 28.76
C HIS A 50 -86.81 -31.76 28.23
N GLU A 51 -87.28 -30.57 28.59
CA GLU A 51 -86.61 -29.31 28.22
C GLU A 51 -85.24 -29.18 28.90
N LYS A 52 -85.08 -29.64 30.15
CA LYS A 52 -83.76 -29.69 30.82
C LYS A 52 -82.78 -30.63 30.11
N ARG A 53 -83.23 -31.82 29.70
CA ARG A 53 -82.39 -32.75 28.92
C ARG A 53 -82.03 -32.18 27.56
N ARG A 54 -82.99 -31.53 26.89
CA ARG A 54 -82.76 -30.85 25.62
C ARG A 54 -81.75 -29.71 25.77
N LEU A 55 -81.91 -28.88 26.80
CA LEU A 55 -80.98 -27.79 27.13
C LEU A 55 -79.57 -28.34 27.37
N PHE A 56 -79.44 -29.42 28.14
CA PHE A 56 -78.16 -30.07 28.40
C PHE A 56 -77.49 -30.56 27.11
N SER A 57 -78.23 -31.26 26.23
CA SER A 57 -77.69 -31.72 24.94
C SER A 57 -77.30 -30.55 24.01
N LEU A 58 -78.08 -29.46 24.05
CA LEU A 58 -77.79 -28.26 23.28
C LEU A 58 -76.56 -27.52 23.83
N GLU A 59 -76.38 -27.49 25.13
CA GLU A 59 -75.22 -26.90 25.79
C GLU A 59 -73.94 -27.71 25.51
N GLU A 60 -74.04 -29.05 25.49
CA GLU A 60 -72.93 -29.92 25.10
C GLU A 60 -72.50 -29.70 23.65
N THR A 61 -73.46 -29.67 22.72
CA THR A 61 -73.18 -29.38 21.30
C THR A 61 -72.65 -27.96 21.10
N TYR A 62 -73.17 -26.97 21.82
CA TYR A 62 -72.66 -25.60 21.81
C TYR A 62 -71.21 -25.55 22.30
N ASN A 63 -70.88 -26.23 23.40
CA ASN A 63 -69.53 -26.27 23.94
C ASN A 63 -68.56 -27.00 23.01
N MET A 64 -69.01 -28.02 22.30
CA MET A 64 -68.23 -28.69 21.25
C MET A 64 -67.94 -27.74 20.09
N VAL A 65 -68.96 -27.09 19.53
CA VAL A 65 -68.82 -26.12 18.43
C VAL A 65 -67.95 -24.93 18.83
N LYS A 66 -68.07 -24.45 20.08
CA LYS A 66 -67.23 -23.38 20.63
C LYS A 66 -65.76 -23.79 20.70
N ARG A 67 -65.47 -25.03 21.13
CA ARG A 67 -64.10 -25.59 21.11
C ARG A 67 -63.56 -25.70 19.69
N GLU A 68 -64.36 -26.21 18.74
CA GLU A 68 -63.95 -26.27 17.34
C GLU A 68 -63.69 -24.89 16.73
N HIS A 69 -64.54 -23.92 17.05
CA HIS A 69 -64.37 -22.54 16.59
C HIS A 69 -63.07 -21.94 17.13
N GLN A 70 -62.77 -22.16 18.42
CA GLN A 70 -61.53 -21.71 19.03
C GLN A 70 -60.30 -22.36 18.37
N GLN A 71 -60.33 -23.67 18.15
CA GLN A 71 -59.25 -24.39 17.45
C GLN A 71 -59.05 -23.89 16.01
N LYS A 72 -60.14 -23.61 15.27
CA LYS A 72 -60.06 -23.05 13.92
C LYS A 72 -59.48 -21.63 13.93
N LYS A 73 -59.87 -20.81 14.92
CA LYS A 73 -59.34 -19.45 15.10
C LYS A 73 -57.83 -19.49 15.36
N GLU A 74 -57.37 -20.36 16.25
CA GLU A 74 -55.95 -20.57 16.57
C GLU A 74 -55.16 -21.01 15.34
N LYS A 75 -55.65 -22.00 14.58
CA LYS A 75 -55.04 -22.44 13.32
C LYS A 75 -54.95 -21.30 12.29
N ILE A 76 -55.98 -20.48 12.15
CA ILE A 76 -55.97 -19.32 11.23
C ILE A 76 -54.92 -18.29 11.68
N THR A 77 -54.80 -18.01 12.97
CA THR A 77 -53.76 -17.10 13.49
C THR A 77 -52.36 -17.64 13.25
N GLU A 78 -52.12 -18.93 13.45
CA GLU A 78 -50.82 -19.56 13.16
C GLU A 78 -50.47 -19.49 11.67
N LEU A 79 -51.44 -19.75 10.79
CA LEU A 79 -51.23 -19.65 9.34
C LEU A 79 -50.90 -18.22 8.91
N LYS A 80 -51.59 -17.21 9.46
CA LYS A 80 -51.28 -15.79 9.20
C LYS A 80 -49.89 -15.40 9.71
N GLN A 81 -49.48 -15.87 10.89
CA GLN A 81 -48.13 -15.63 11.41
C GLN A 81 -47.07 -16.27 10.52
N LYS A 82 -47.26 -17.52 10.08
CA LYS A 82 -46.34 -18.20 9.16
C LYS A 82 -46.21 -17.47 7.82
N GLN A 83 -47.31 -16.97 7.26
CA GLN A 83 -47.30 -16.20 6.01
C GLN A 83 -46.61 -14.84 6.15
N ASN A 84 -46.83 -14.14 7.26
CA ASN A 84 -46.13 -12.89 7.54
C ASN A 84 -44.63 -13.12 7.78
N ASN A 85 -44.26 -14.21 8.45
CA ASN A 85 -42.86 -14.59 8.69
C ASN A 85 -42.12 -14.94 7.39
N THR A 86 -42.77 -15.55 6.39
CA THR A 86 -42.12 -15.80 5.09
C THR A 86 -41.95 -14.53 4.28
N SER A 87 -42.96 -13.65 4.25
CA SER A 87 -42.86 -12.36 3.56
C SER A 87 -41.81 -11.44 4.18
N THR A 88 -41.74 -11.36 5.50
CA THR A 88 -40.72 -10.59 6.23
C THR A 88 -39.31 -11.13 5.98
N LYS A 89 -39.10 -12.45 6.05
CA LYS A 89 -37.80 -13.07 5.72
C LYS A 89 -37.34 -12.78 4.28
N LEU A 90 -38.26 -12.78 3.31
CA LEU A 90 -37.94 -12.41 1.92
C LEU A 90 -37.54 -10.94 1.79
N ILE A 91 -38.20 -10.04 2.54
CA ILE A 91 -37.84 -8.62 2.58
C ILE A 91 -36.48 -8.42 3.27
N GLU A 92 -36.22 -9.12 4.38
CA GLU A 92 -34.93 -9.08 5.08
C GLU A 92 -33.79 -9.57 4.21
N ALA A 93 -33.97 -10.68 3.47
CA ALA A 93 -32.98 -11.17 2.52
C ALA A 93 -32.69 -10.16 1.40
N LYS A 94 -33.74 -9.49 0.88
CA LYS A 94 -33.58 -8.39 -0.10
C LYS A 94 -32.82 -7.21 0.50
N ILE A 95 -33.12 -6.82 1.74
CA ILE A 95 -32.41 -5.75 2.45
C ILE A 95 -30.93 -6.14 2.65
N LYS A 96 -30.64 -7.39 3.05
CA LYS A 96 -29.26 -7.88 3.22
C LYS A 96 -28.49 -7.83 1.89
N ASN A 97 -29.10 -8.26 0.79
CA ASN A 97 -28.49 -8.20 -0.53
C ASN A 97 -28.23 -6.74 -0.97
N LEU A 98 -29.21 -5.85 -0.78
CA LEU A 98 -29.05 -4.43 -1.10
C LEU A 98 -27.96 -3.77 -0.27
N ARG A 99 -27.84 -4.11 1.03
CA ARG A 99 -26.76 -3.63 1.89
C ARG A 99 -25.40 -4.10 1.40
N ALA A 100 -25.24 -5.39 1.10
CA ALA A 100 -24.00 -5.93 0.55
C ALA A 100 -23.60 -5.25 -0.77
N ARG A 101 -24.59 -4.96 -1.64
CA ARG A 101 -24.36 -4.23 -2.88
C ARG A 101 -23.92 -2.78 -2.65
N ILE A 102 -24.49 -2.11 -1.65
CA ILE A 102 -24.08 -0.76 -1.25
C ILE A 102 -22.65 -0.78 -0.69
N GLU A 103 -22.33 -1.71 0.20
CA GLU A 103 -20.98 -1.87 0.75
C GLU A 103 -19.94 -2.14 -0.34
N GLN A 104 -20.25 -3.01 -1.30
CA GLN A 104 -19.38 -3.26 -2.44
C GLN A 104 -19.21 -2.00 -3.32
N ALA A 105 -20.26 -1.23 -3.54
CA ALA A 105 -20.18 0.03 -4.28
C ALA A 105 -19.36 1.09 -3.53
N GLN A 106 -19.49 1.17 -2.20
CA GLN A 106 -18.71 2.05 -1.34
C GLN A 106 -17.23 1.66 -1.34
N ALA A 107 -16.91 0.37 -1.28
CA ALA A 107 -15.54 -0.12 -1.37
C ALA A 107 -14.90 0.30 -2.71
N LYS A 108 -15.59 0.08 -3.84
CA LYS A 108 -15.14 0.53 -5.17
C LYS A 108 -15.00 2.05 -5.26
N TYR A 109 -15.91 2.80 -4.67
CA TYR A 109 -15.82 4.26 -4.62
C TYR A 109 -14.57 4.71 -3.86
N ASN A 110 -14.30 4.13 -2.69
CA ASN A 110 -13.13 4.47 -1.89
C ASN A 110 -11.82 4.08 -2.61
N GLU A 111 -11.80 2.94 -3.29
CA GLU A 111 -10.66 2.50 -4.10
C GLU A 111 -10.37 3.49 -5.24
N THR A 112 -11.38 3.81 -6.04
CA THR A 112 -11.25 4.79 -7.13
C THR A 112 -10.93 6.20 -6.63
N GLN A 113 -11.39 6.58 -5.43
CA GLN A 113 -11.02 7.83 -4.79
C GLN A 113 -9.55 7.85 -4.38
N ALA A 114 -9.04 6.75 -3.81
CA ALA A 114 -7.64 6.61 -3.46
C ALA A 114 -6.73 6.63 -4.70
N GLU A 115 -7.14 5.96 -5.78
CA GLU A 115 -6.45 6.03 -7.08
C GLU A 115 -6.44 7.45 -7.64
N ASN A 116 -7.58 8.15 -7.62
CA ASN A 116 -7.66 9.55 -8.05
C ASN A 116 -6.77 10.46 -7.20
N GLN A 117 -6.65 10.20 -5.90
CA GLN A 117 -5.75 10.96 -5.03
C GLN A 117 -4.28 10.71 -5.41
N LYS A 118 -3.88 9.45 -5.63
CA LYS A 118 -2.53 9.10 -6.11
C LYS A 118 -2.23 9.77 -7.46
N LEU A 119 -3.16 9.74 -8.40
CA LEU A 119 -3.00 10.41 -9.70
C LEU A 119 -2.85 11.92 -9.54
N LYS A 120 -3.61 12.57 -8.64
CA LYS A 120 -3.45 14.00 -8.34
C LYS A 120 -2.07 14.31 -7.75
N GLU A 121 -1.57 13.48 -6.85
CA GLU A 121 -0.24 13.62 -6.27
C GLU A 121 0.85 13.47 -7.35
N GLN A 122 0.73 12.47 -8.23
CA GLN A 122 1.62 12.30 -9.37
C GLN A 122 1.59 13.50 -10.33
N ILE A 123 0.40 14.00 -10.68
CA ILE A 123 0.25 15.20 -11.51
C ILE A 123 0.91 16.41 -10.84
N ASN A 124 0.79 16.56 -9.52
CA ASN A 124 1.43 17.64 -8.80
C ASN A 124 2.95 17.50 -8.77
N SER A 125 3.49 16.29 -8.64
CA SER A 125 4.94 16.02 -8.75
C SER A 125 5.45 16.41 -10.14
N LEU A 126 4.79 15.91 -11.20
CA LEU A 126 5.14 16.21 -12.59
C LEU A 126 5.03 17.71 -12.90
N ARG A 127 4.06 18.42 -12.30
CA ARG A 127 3.95 19.88 -12.43
C ARG A 127 5.13 20.59 -11.78
N LYS A 128 5.57 20.17 -10.59
CA LYS A 128 6.75 20.74 -9.92
C LYS A 128 8.02 20.48 -10.72
N GLU A 129 8.22 19.26 -11.21
CA GLU A 129 9.33 18.89 -12.08
C GLU A 129 9.33 19.72 -13.37
N ARG A 130 8.17 19.87 -14.02
CA ARG A 130 8.06 20.71 -15.21
C ARG A 130 8.43 22.16 -14.94
N VAL A 131 8.02 22.75 -13.82
CA VAL A 131 8.40 24.12 -13.46
C VAL A 131 9.91 24.22 -13.26
N LEU A 132 10.51 23.27 -12.53
CA LEU A 132 11.96 23.20 -12.36
C LEU A 132 12.69 23.10 -13.72
N HIS A 133 12.23 22.21 -14.61
CA HIS A 133 12.82 22.05 -15.93
C HIS A 133 12.69 23.32 -16.78
N LEU A 134 11.54 24.01 -16.73
CA LEU A 134 11.36 25.28 -17.42
C LEU A 134 12.33 26.36 -16.89
N ASP A 135 12.54 26.41 -15.57
CA ASP A 135 13.51 27.33 -14.97
C ASP A 135 14.94 27.01 -15.38
N VAL A 136 15.31 25.73 -15.43
CA VAL A 136 16.63 25.29 -15.92
C VAL A 136 16.80 25.64 -17.40
N CYS A 137 15.81 25.36 -18.25
CA CYS A 137 15.84 25.74 -19.66
C CYS A 137 15.97 27.24 -19.86
N ARG A 138 15.28 28.05 -19.03
CA ARG A 138 15.42 29.51 -19.05
C ARG A 138 16.84 29.96 -18.69
N LYS A 139 17.41 29.43 -17.62
CA LYS A 139 18.79 29.73 -17.20
C LYS A 139 19.81 29.35 -18.27
N LEU A 140 19.69 28.15 -18.84
CA LEU A 140 20.55 27.69 -19.94
C LEU A 140 20.38 28.58 -21.18
N GLY A 141 19.17 29.04 -21.47
CA GLY A 141 18.92 30.01 -22.55
C GLY A 141 19.63 31.35 -22.30
N GLU A 142 19.56 31.88 -21.09
CA GLU A 142 20.28 33.11 -20.70
C GLU A 142 21.80 32.93 -20.77
N GLU A 143 22.33 31.77 -20.39
CA GLU A 143 23.76 31.44 -20.50
C GLU A 143 24.23 31.33 -21.96
N VAL A 144 23.44 30.68 -22.82
CA VAL A 144 23.71 30.61 -24.26
C VAL A 144 23.71 32.00 -24.89
N GLU A 145 22.77 32.86 -24.51
CA GLU A 145 22.73 34.24 -25.01
C GLU A 145 23.96 35.04 -24.56
N LYS A 146 24.39 34.90 -23.29
CA LYS A 146 25.63 35.52 -22.78
C LYS A 146 26.85 34.99 -23.53
N ALA A 147 26.97 33.68 -23.72
CA ALA A 147 28.07 33.07 -24.46
C ALA A 147 28.09 33.54 -25.93
N SER A 148 26.93 33.68 -26.56
CA SER A 148 26.81 34.21 -27.92
C SER A 148 27.27 35.66 -28.02
N LYS A 149 26.92 36.51 -27.04
CA LYS A 149 27.40 37.90 -26.96
C LYS A 149 28.91 37.97 -26.80
N LEU A 150 29.48 37.21 -25.86
CA LEU A 150 30.94 37.13 -25.65
C LEU A 150 31.66 36.63 -26.91
N THR A 151 31.10 35.62 -27.58
CA THR A 151 31.67 35.10 -28.83
C THR A 151 31.67 36.16 -29.92
N ARG A 152 30.59 36.95 -30.03
CA ARG A 152 30.50 38.06 -30.98
C ARG A 152 31.52 39.15 -30.66
N GLU A 153 31.67 39.53 -29.39
CA GLU A 153 32.69 40.50 -28.96
C GLU A 153 34.11 40.04 -29.30
N ILE A 154 34.42 38.76 -29.11
CA ILE A 154 35.74 38.19 -29.46
C ILE A 154 35.94 38.19 -30.98
N ILE A 155 34.90 37.90 -31.76
CA ILE A 155 34.96 37.99 -33.24
C ILE A 155 35.25 39.42 -33.66
N ASP A 156 34.53 40.41 -33.12
CA ASP A 156 34.73 41.83 -33.45
C ASP A 156 36.17 42.29 -33.10
N GLN A 157 36.70 41.88 -31.93
CA GLN A 157 38.09 42.16 -31.55
C GLN A 157 39.10 41.48 -32.48
N ASN A 158 38.82 40.27 -32.93
CA ASN A 158 39.68 39.56 -33.87
C ASN A 158 39.64 40.21 -35.26
N GLU A 159 38.48 40.65 -35.73
CA GLU A 159 38.36 41.42 -36.98
C GLU A 159 39.15 42.74 -36.89
N GLU A 160 39.10 43.45 -35.76
CA GLU A 160 39.90 44.65 -35.54
C GLU A 160 41.41 44.35 -35.60
N LYS A 161 41.86 43.26 -34.97
CA LYS A 161 43.27 42.81 -35.03
C LYS A 161 43.68 42.40 -36.44
N ILE A 162 42.82 41.71 -37.17
CA ILE A 162 43.05 41.33 -38.58
C ILE A 162 43.19 42.60 -39.43
N ASN A 163 42.29 43.58 -39.26
CA ASN A 163 42.36 44.85 -39.97
C ASN A 163 43.66 45.61 -39.69
N LYS A 164 44.09 45.69 -38.42
CA LYS A 164 45.39 46.28 -38.05
C LYS A 164 46.55 45.54 -38.70
N THR A 165 46.50 44.21 -38.72
CA THR A 165 47.53 43.37 -39.36
C THR A 165 47.58 43.61 -40.87
N ASN A 166 46.43 43.72 -41.53
CA ASN A 166 46.34 44.02 -42.96
C ASN A 166 46.89 45.41 -43.29
N ILE A 167 46.61 46.41 -42.46
CA ILE A 167 47.18 47.76 -42.61
C ILE A 167 48.70 47.71 -42.51
N ILE A 168 49.25 47.09 -41.46
CA ILE A 168 50.69 46.94 -41.27
C ILE A 168 51.32 46.16 -42.44
N GLN A 169 50.67 45.08 -42.90
CA GLN A 169 51.15 44.30 -44.03
C GLN A 169 51.20 45.14 -45.31
N SER A 170 50.19 45.98 -45.56
CA SER A 170 50.19 46.91 -46.69
C SER A 170 51.31 47.94 -46.59
N GLU A 171 51.58 48.45 -45.39
CA GLU A 171 52.66 49.40 -45.12
C GLU A 171 54.04 48.76 -45.33
N ILE A 172 54.24 47.52 -44.87
CA ILE A 172 55.46 46.75 -45.12
C ILE A 172 55.69 46.55 -46.62
N ILE A 173 54.63 46.26 -47.40
CA ILE A 173 54.73 46.12 -48.85
C ILE A 173 55.15 47.44 -49.49
N MET A 174 54.55 48.56 -49.08
CA MET A 174 54.93 49.89 -49.57
C MET A 174 56.40 50.23 -49.24
N LEU A 175 56.83 50.00 -48.01
CA LEU A 175 58.22 50.21 -47.58
C LEU A 175 59.21 49.30 -48.32
N ARG A 176 58.84 48.04 -48.56
CA ARG A 176 59.66 47.13 -49.38
C ARG A 176 59.83 47.62 -50.80
N ASN A 177 58.74 48.07 -51.44
CA ASN A 177 58.79 48.62 -52.80
C ASN A 177 59.69 49.86 -52.83
N LYS A 178 59.53 50.78 -51.88
CA LYS A 178 60.39 51.98 -51.76
C LYS A 178 61.86 51.63 -51.55
N ASN A 179 62.16 50.70 -50.65
CA ASN A 179 63.54 50.23 -50.42
C ASN A 179 64.13 49.55 -51.66
N GLU A 180 63.32 48.84 -52.46
CA GLU A 180 63.78 48.23 -53.69
C GLU A 180 64.09 49.28 -54.77
N GLU A 181 63.28 50.33 -54.87
CA GLU A 181 63.56 51.49 -55.71
C GLU A 181 64.84 52.22 -55.26
N GLU A 182 64.97 52.51 -53.98
CA GLU A 182 66.17 53.12 -53.41
C GLU A 182 67.40 52.25 -53.67
N LYS A 183 67.32 50.93 -53.45
CA LYS A 183 68.40 49.98 -53.78
C LYS A 183 68.76 50.04 -55.27
N LYS A 184 67.78 50.10 -56.18
CA LYS A 184 68.04 50.28 -57.62
C LYS A 184 68.75 51.61 -57.90
N THR A 185 68.38 52.70 -57.21
CA THR A 185 69.06 53.99 -57.35
C THR A 185 70.49 53.96 -56.81
N TYR A 186 70.71 53.38 -55.63
CA TYR A 186 72.04 53.23 -55.04
C TYR A 186 72.92 52.31 -55.86
N MET A 187 72.38 51.24 -56.43
CA MET A 187 73.15 50.34 -57.30
C MET A 187 73.63 51.10 -58.55
N LYS A 188 72.76 51.90 -59.18
CA LYS A 188 73.15 52.80 -60.28
C LYS A 188 74.23 53.81 -59.85
N GLN A 189 74.08 54.42 -58.67
CA GLN A 189 75.07 55.36 -58.15
C GLN A 189 76.40 54.67 -57.81
N PHE A 190 76.35 53.47 -57.23
CA PHE A 190 77.49 52.65 -56.90
C PHE A 190 78.25 52.23 -58.16
N ASP A 191 77.55 51.82 -59.22
CA ASP A 191 78.19 51.51 -60.51
C ASP A 191 78.91 52.74 -61.09
N ILE A 192 78.35 53.94 -60.93
CA ILE A 192 78.99 55.20 -61.34
C ILE A 192 80.22 55.49 -60.48
N VAL A 193 80.12 55.33 -59.16
CA VAL A 193 81.24 55.56 -58.23
C VAL A 193 82.33 54.52 -58.39
N GLN A 194 81.99 53.25 -58.62
CA GLN A 194 82.95 52.18 -58.86
C GLN A 194 83.75 52.45 -60.13
N LYS A 195 83.11 52.91 -61.21
CA LYS A 195 83.82 53.38 -62.40
C LYS A 195 84.79 54.52 -62.07
N LYS A 196 84.36 55.52 -61.29
CA LYS A 196 85.23 56.63 -60.85
C LYS A 196 86.35 56.18 -59.90
N ALA A 197 86.11 55.21 -59.03
CA ALA A 197 87.10 54.69 -58.08
C ALA A 197 88.13 53.78 -58.78
N GLU A 198 87.73 53.01 -59.79
CA GLU A 198 88.65 52.31 -60.70
C GLU A 198 89.55 53.29 -61.46
N GLU A 199 89.04 54.48 -61.78
CA GLU A 199 89.83 55.60 -62.33
C GLU A 199 90.77 56.27 -61.29
N GLU A 200 90.41 56.26 -59.99
CA GLU A 200 91.16 56.93 -58.90
C GLU A 200 92.10 56.05 -58.06
N LYS A 201 92.13 54.72 -58.27
CA LYS A 201 92.97 53.76 -57.52
C LYS A 201 94.47 54.09 -57.33
N PRO A 202 95.18 54.91 -58.13
CA PRO A 202 96.60 55.20 -57.88
C PRO A 202 96.91 56.41 -56.97
N LYS A 203 95.96 57.03 -56.23
CA LYS A 203 96.22 58.35 -55.58
C LYS A 203 95.99 58.52 -54.07
N HIS A 204 95.59 57.49 -53.31
CA HIS A 204 95.21 57.74 -51.91
C HIS A 204 95.59 56.67 -50.87
N GLU A 205 96.84 56.22 -50.91
CA GLU A 205 97.55 55.83 -49.69
C GLU A 205 98.49 57.00 -49.33
N ILE A 206 98.69 57.31 -48.05
CA ILE A 206 99.42 58.47 -47.49
C ILE A 206 98.51 59.68 -47.18
N LEU A 207 97.80 59.67 -46.05
CA LEU A 207 97.97 60.69 -44.99
C LEU A 207 97.10 60.45 -43.73
N LYS A 208 97.81 60.52 -42.59
CA LYS A 208 97.40 61.03 -41.26
C LYS A 208 96.82 60.10 -40.21
N ALA A 209 97.75 59.69 -39.34
CA ALA A 209 97.53 59.51 -37.91
C ALA A 209 97.52 60.86 -37.14
N SER A 210 96.63 60.90 -36.14
CA SER A 210 96.71 61.53 -34.80
C SER A 210 97.20 62.97 -34.61
N LYS A 211 96.45 63.72 -33.79
CA LYS A 211 96.96 64.33 -32.54
C LYS A 211 95.83 64.70 -31.57
N LYS A 212 95.96 64.21 -30.34
CA LYS A 212 95.32 64.71 -29.11
C LYS A 212 96.14 65.89 -28.58
N GLU A 213 95.49 66.90 -28.02
CA GLU A 213 96.12 67.83 -27.08
C GLU A 213 95.24 68.00 -25.84
N ASN A 214 95.90 67.90 -24.68
CA ASN A 214 95.39 68.19 -23.35
C ASN A 214 95.44 69.70 -23.09
N PHE A 215 94.59 70.22 -22.20
CA PHE A 215 94.83 71.52 -21.57
C PHE A 215 94.62 71.46 -20.05
N GLU A 216 95.52 72.18 -19.39
CA GLU A 216 95.82 72.17 -17.96
C GLU A 216 94.83 72.94 -17.08
N THR A 217 94.82 72.45 -15.85
CA THR A 217 94.43 73.01 -14.54
C THR A 217 94.37 74.53 -14.38
N MET A 218 93.27 75.00 -13.76
CA MET A 218 93.23 76.28 -13.06
C MET A 218 92.65 76.13 -11.65
N ASP A 219 93.37 76.72 -10.69
CA ASP A 219 93.17 76.63 -9.25
C ASP A 219 91.89 77.33 -8.78
N THR A 220 90.99 76.58 -8.16
CA THR A 220 89.72 77.05 -7.57
C THR A 220 89.55 76.53 -6.14
N GLN A 221 90.64 76.50 -5.37
CA GLN A 221 90.77 75.81 -4.08
C GLN A 221 89.67 76.08 -3.03
N ASN A 222 89.17 77.31 -2.92
CA ASN A 222 88.25 77.70 -1.83
C ASN A 222 86.76 77.52 -2.17
N LEU A 223 86.37 77.70 -3.44
CA LEU A 223 85.03 77.33 -3.92
C LEU A 223 84.90 75.81 -4.02
N LEU A 224 86.00 75.11 -4.36
CA LEU A 224 86.07 73.65 -4.29
C LEU A 224 85.88 73.15 -2.87
N LYS A 225 86.52 73.71 -1.83
CA LYS A 225 86.34 73.21 -0.45
C LYS A 225 84.88 73.20 0.03
N HIS A 226 84.09 74.23 -0.32
CA HIS A 226 82.70 74.29 0.12
C HIS A 226 81.78 73.38 -0.72
N ARG A 227 82.01 73.31 -2.04
CA ARG A 227 81.39 72.29 -2.92
C ARG A 227 81.79 70.88 -2.50
N LEU A 228 83.04 70.66 -2.12
CA LEU A 228 83.61 69.41 -1.65
C LEU A 228 82.96 68.98 -0.35
N LYS A 229 82.68 69.89 0.60
CA LYS A 229 81.95 69.54 1.83
C LYS A 229 80.50 69.10 1.55
N LYS A 230 79.82 69.75 0.59
CA LYS A 230 78.47 69.37 0.15
C LYS A 230 78.49 68.06 -0.67
N ILE A 231 79.51 67.86 -1.50
CA ILE A 231 79.78 66.63 -2.24
C ILE A 231 80.12 65.50 -1.27
N ILE A 232 80.95 65.71 -0.24
CA ILE A 232 81.29 64.72 0.78
C ILE A 232 80.05 64.31 1.57
N ALA A 233 79.16 65.23 1.93
CA ALA A 233 77.90 64.88 2.60
C ALA A 233 77.00 64.02 1.69
N ASN A 234 76.83 64.42 0.43
CA ASN A 234 76.04 63.68 -0.55
C ASN A 234 76.69 62.34 -0.91
N ASN A 235 78.02 62.27 -0.90
CA ASN A 235 78.80 61.06 -1.15
C ASN A 235 78.77 60.13 0.06
N LYS A 236 78.71 60.66 1.29
CA LYS A 236 78.53 59.85 2.50
C LYS A 236 77.15 59.19 2.55
N GLU A 237 76.11 59.88 2.12
CA GLU A 237 74.77 59.30 1.98
C GLU A 237 74.73 58.24 0.88
N LYS A 238 75.35 58.51 -0.28
CA LYS A 238 75.52 57.50 -1.35
C LYS A 238 76.33 56.29 -0.88
N VAL A 239 77.42 56.50 -0.15
CA VAL A 239 78.24 55.42 0.44
C VAL A 239 77.41 54.61 1.43
N ARG A 240 76.57 55.25 2.26
CA ARG A 240 75.68 54.55 3.19
C ARG A 240 74.62 53.72 2.48
N VAL A 241 74.04 54.25 1.40
CA VAL A 241 73.09 53.52 0.56
C VAL A 241 73.79 52.35 -0.14
N ILE A 242 75.00 52.55 -0.65
CA ILE A 242 75.82 51.49 -1.25
C ILE A 242 76.20 50.42 -0.21
N GLU A 243 76.58 50.80 1.00
CA GLU A 243 76.85 49.87 2.11
C GLU A 243 75.60 49.07 2.49
N GLN A 244 74.43 49.70 2.51
CA GLN A 244 73.16 49.01 2.73
C GLN A 244 72.84 48.02 1.61
N TYR A 245 73.03 48.41 0.35
CA TYR A 245 72.88 47.50 -0.80
C TYR A 245 73.88 46.35 -0.74
N GLN A 246 75.15 46.60 -0.38
CA GLN A 246 76.18 45.58 -0.23
C GLN A 246 75.86 44.61 0.91
N LYS A 247 75.26 45.09 2.01
CA LYS A 247 74.83 44.24 3.11
C LYS A 247 73.66 43.35 2.68
N ASN A 248 72.67 43.90 1.97
CA ASN A 248 71.57 43.12 1.41
C ASN A 248 72.07 42.11 0.36
N LEU A 249 73.03 42.49 -0.48
CA LEU A 249 73.64 41.59 -1.47
C LEU A 249 74.36 40.43 -0.78
N ARG A 250 75.08 40.70 0.32
CA ARG A 250 75.73 39.66 1.12
C ARG A 250 74.74 38.67 1.73
N VAL A 251 73.61 39.14 2.22
CA VAL A 251 72.55 38.26 2.75
C VAL A 251 71.94 37.42 1.64
N ILE A 252 71.74 38.01 0.45
CA ILE A 252 71.25 37.29 -0.72
C ILE A 252 72.29 36.24 -1.18
N ASP A 253 73.58 36.60 -1.23
CA ASP A 253 74.66 35.67 -1.57
C ASP A 253 74.75 34.52 -0.56
N GLU A 254 74.65 34.77 0.75
CA GLU A 254 74.62 33.72 1.78
C GLU A 254 73.40 32.79 1.62
N ALA A 255 72.23 33.35 1.29
CA ALA A 255 71.03 32.55 1.03
C ALA A 255 71.18 31.69 -0.24
N PHE A 256 71.74 32.24 -1.32
CA PHE A 256 72.04 31.48 -2.53
C PHE A 256 73.10 30.41 -2.29
N GLN A 257 74.10 30.68 -1.46
CA GLN A 257 75.12 29.70 -1.05
C GLN A 257 74.46 28.54 -0.30
N GLN A 258 73.55 28.82 0.63
CA GLN A 258 72.77 27.80 1.34
C GLN A 258 71.90 26.95 0.40
N ILE A 259 71.22 27.58 -0.56
CA ILE A 259 70.41 26.87 -1.57
C ILE A 259 71.30 26.03 -2.48
N LYS A 260 72.49 26.51 -2.84
CA LYS A 260 73.48 25.79 -3.65
C LYS A 260 74.05 24.57 -2.93
N GLU A 261 74.33 24.68 -1.63
CA GLU A 261 74.76 23.56 -0.78
C GLU A 261 73.64 22.53 -0.56
N GLY A 262 72.39 22.99 -0.39
CA GLY A 262 71.24 22.12 -0.15
C GLY A 262 70.70 21.43 -1.41
N SER A 263 70.73 22.10 -2.57
CA SER A 263 70.19 21.57 -3.83
C SER A 263 71.26 20.93 -4.74
N GLY A 264 72.54 21.24 -4.54
CA GLY A 264 73.64 20.79 -5.41
C GLY A 264 73.67 21.45 -6.80
N ILE A 265 72.72 22.36 -7.10
CA ILE A 265 72.63 23.08 -8.37
C ILE A 265 73.58 24.27 -8.33
N THR A 266 74.50 24.36 -9.28
CA THR A 266 75.54 25.41 -9.30
C THR A 266 75.16 26.63 -10.14
N ASP A 267 74.13 26.50 -11.00
CA ASP A 267 73.63 27.53 -11.90
C ASP A 267 72.49 28.35 -11.25
N ILE A 268 72.67 29.67 -11.22
CA ILE A 268 71.76 30.61 -10.57
C ILE A 268 70.43 30.67 -11.34
N ASP A 269 70.47 30.61 -12.67
CA ASP A 269 69.25 30.68 -13.49
C ASP A 269 68.38 29.42 -13.33
N GLU A 270 69.00 28.27 -13.09
CA GLU A 270 68.30 27.01 -12.82
C GLU A 270 67.65 27.01 -11.43
N ILE A 271 68.33 27.53 -10.41
CA ILE A 271 67.77 27.73 -9.06
C ILE A 271 66.54 28.64 -9.13
N THR A 272 66.65 29.76 -9.84
CA THR A 272 65.56 30.76 -9.93
C THR A 272 64.35 30.18 -10.65
N ASN A 273 64.55 29.47 -11.77
CA ASN A 273 63.47 28.79 -12.49
C ASN A 273 62.82 27.67 -11.67
N THR A 274 63.61 26.94 -10.87
CA THR A 274 63.09 25.89 -9.99
C THR A 274 62.28 26.49 -8.84
N PHE A 275 62.70 27.65 -8.32
CA PHE A 275 61.96 28.38 -7.30
C PHE A 275 60.65 28.96 -7.84
N ILE A 276 60.66 29.57 -9.03
CA ILE A 276 59.43 30.05 -9.68
C ILE A 276 58.45 28.88 -9.90
N LYS A 277 58.93 27.73 -10.39
CA LYS A 277 58.09 26.55 -10.56
C LYS A 277 57.54 26.01 -9.24
N SER A 278 58.34 25.98 -8.18
CA SER A 278 57.87 25.53 -6.86
C SER A 278 56.90 26.53 -6.23
N GLU A 279 57.06 27.83 -6.49
CA GLU A 279 56.13 28.89 -6.09
C GLU A 279 54.80 28.78 -6.85
N GLU A 280 54.83 28.56 -8.18
CA GLU A 280 53.64 28.30 -8.99
C GLU A 280 52.90 27.02 -8.54
N GLN A 281 53.64 25.96 -8.21
CA GLN A 281 53.08 24.73 -7.65
C GLN A 281 52.46 24.98 -6.27
N ASN A 282 53.13 25.73 -5.39
CA ASN A 282 52.58 26.11 -4.09
C ASN A 282 51.32 26.95 -4.24
N TYR A 283 51.30 27.93 -5.16
CA TYR A 283 50.12 28.75 -5.42
C TYR A 283 48.95 27.89 -5.92
N SER A 284 49.23 26.93 -6.80
CA SER A 284 48.24 25.96 -7.28
C SER A 284 47.72 25.07 -6.15
N LEU A 285 48.59 24.65 -5.23
CA LEU A 285 48.20 23.90 -4.03
C LEU A 285 47.33 24.73 -3.09
N TYR A 286 47.67 26.01 -2.85
CA TYR A 286 46.84 26.90 -2.03
C TYR A 286 45.45 27.06 -2.63
N ASN A 287 45.36 27.32 -3.93
CA ASN A 287 44.06 27.42 -4.60
C ASN A 287 43.27 26.10 -4.54
N TYR A 288 43.96 24.96 -4.63
CA TYR A 288 43.31 23.65 -4.46
C TYR A 288 42.83 23.42 -3.02
N VAL A 289 43.60 23.82 -2.01
CA VAL A 289 43.20 23.77 -0.60
C VAL A 289 42.01 24.69 -0.33
N ASP A 290 41.97 25.87 -0.94
CA ASP A 290 40.82 26.78 -0.83
C ASP A 290 39.56 26.19 -1.47
N ILE A 291 39.67 25.60 -2.67
CA ILE A 291 38.57 24.89 -3.32
C ILE A 291 38.10 23.71 -2.46
N LEU A 292 39.02 22.90 -1.93
CA LEU A 292 38.68 21.80 -1.03
C LEU A 292 38.01 22.28 0.25
N SER A 293 38.46 23.40 0.82
CA SER A 293 37.85 23.99 2.00
C SER A 293 36.42 24.44 1.71
N GLN A 294 36.20 25.07 0.55
CA GLN A 294 34.87 25.44 0.09
C GLN A 294 33.98 24.21 -0.17
N ASP A 295 34.52 23.14 -0.73
CA ASP A 295 33.81 21.87 -0.94
C ASP A 295 33.47 21.18 0.39
N ILE A 296 34.36 21.23 1.38
CA ILE A 296 34.10 20.72 2.73
C ILE A 296 32.93 21.50 3.36
N ASP A 297 32.95 22.84 3.29
CA ASP A 297 31.86 23.67 3.82
C ASP A 297 30.53 23.37 3.13
N ASN A 298 30.55 23.17 1.80
CA ASN A 298 29.37 22.79 1.03
C ASN A 298 28.84 21.41 1.44
N LEU A 299 29.72 20.41 1.57
CA LEU A 299 29.36 19.07 2.00
C LEU A 299 28.84 19.06 3.44
N GLU A 300 29.42 19.84 4.34
CA GLU A 300 28.98 19.96 5.71
C GLU A 300 27.58 20.62 5.79
N SER A 301 27.33 21.63 4.95
CA SER A 301 25.99 22.22 4.82
C SER A 301 24.97 21.19 4.31
N ILE A 302 25.31 20.40 3.30
CA ILE A 302 24.43 19.34 2.77
C ILE A 302 24.17 18.28 3.84
N ASN A 303 25.19 17.86 4.59
CA ASN A 303 25.03 16.89 5.68
C ASN A 303 24.11 17.43 6.78
N ARG A 304 24.26 18.69 7.20
CA ARG A 304 23.36 19.32 8.17
C ARG A 304 21.92 19.37 7.66
N ASP A 305 21.71 19.68 6.39
CA ASP A 305 20.37 19.68 5.78
C ASP A 305 19.76 18.28 5.71
N LEU A 306 20.56 17.24 5.45
CA LEU A 306 20.13 15.85 5.47
C LEU A 306 19.81 15.37 6.88
N GLU A 307 20.63 15.72 7.88
CA GLU A 307 20.35 15.43 9.29
C GLU A 307 19.02 16.07 9.73
N ASN A 308 18.80 17.34 9.37
CA ASN A 308 17.53 18.03 9.65
C ASN A 308 16.33 17.31 9.01
N LYS A 309 16.45 16.87 7.75
CA LYS A 309 15.39 16.10 7.06
C LYS A 309 15.14 14.74 7.71
N CYS A 310 16.18 14.05 8.17
CA CYS A 310 16.03 12.79 8.91
C CYS A 310 15.26 13.01 10.22
N ILE A 311 15.61 14.05 10.98
CA ILE A 311 14.92 14.41 12.22
C ILE A 311 13.45 14.76 11.94
N GLU A 312 13.19 15.56 10.90
CA GLU A 312 11.82 15.93 10.51
C GLU A 312 10.99 14.70 10.12
N GLN A 313 11.58 13.77 9.36
CA GLN A 313 10.94 12.50 9.01
C GLN A 313 10.72 11.58 10.22
N GLU A 314 11.64 11.54 11.18
CA GLU A 314 11.46 10.79 12.42
C GLU A 314 10.29 11.35 13.24
N ILE A 315 10.20 12.67 13.36
CA ILE A 315 9.08 13.35 14.04
C ILE A 315 7.77 13.08 13.29
N GLU A 316 7.75 13.17 11.96
CA GLU A 316 6.57 12.88 11.15
C GLU A 316 6.16 11.41 11.30
N ASN A 317 7.09 10.47 11.25
CA ASN A 317 6.84 9.04 11.43
C ASN A 317 6.34 8.73 12.84
N GLU A 318 6.90 9.34 13.88
CA GLU A 318 6.37 9.22 15.24
C GLU A 318 4.95 9.78 15.34
N SER A 319 4.68 10.95 14.74
CA SER A 319 3.35 11.55 14.74
C SER A 319 2.34 10.67 14.01
N ARG A 320 2.73 10.08 12.88
CA ARG A 320 1.93 9.15 12.09
C ARG A 320 1.70 7.85 12.86
N LYS A 321 2.71 7.34 13.57
CA LYS A 321 2.60 6.17 14.45
C LYS A 321 1.67 6.45 15.63
N ARG A 322 1.72 7.65 16.23
CA ARG A 322 0.77 8.07 17.28
C ARG A 322 -0.65 8.22 16.74
N ALA A 323 -0.83 8.76 15.53
CA ALA A 323 -2.14 8.82 14.87
C ALA A 323 -2.69 7.42 14.53
N LEU A 324 -1.83 6.49 14.13
CA LEU A 324 -2.19 5.10 13.83
C LEU A 324 -2.49 4.28 15.11
N MET A 325 -1.77 4.53 16.21
CA MET A 325 -2.07 3.98 17.54
C MET A 325 -3.31 4.66 18.18
N GLY A 326 -3.68 5.84 17.67
CA GLY A 326 -4.78 6.67 18.15
C GLY A 326 -6.16 6.28 17.62
N THR A 327 -6.31 5.21 16.83
CA THR A 327 -7.62 4.66 16.42
C THR A 327 -7.97 3.41 17.24
N PRO A 328 -8.79 3.51 18.32
CA PRO A 328 -9.17 2.37 19.17
C PRO A 328 -9.96 1.27 18.46
N HIS A 329 -10.35 1.48 17.20
CA HIS A 329 -11.17 0.59 16.41
C HIS A 329 -10.33 -0.49 15.69
N ASP A 330 -9.18 -0.12 15.14
CA ASP A 330 -8.36 -1.03 14.34
C ASP A 330 -7.61 -2.07 15.19
N GLU A 331 -7.11 -1.70 16.38
CA GLU A 331 -6.54 -2.67 17.31
C GLU A 331 -7.57 -3.67 17.85
N LYS A 332 -8.81 -3.23 18.07
CA LYS A 332 -9.91 -4.11 18.49
C LYS A 332 -10.31 -5.07 17.38
N ILE A 333 -10.34 -4.60 16.13
CA ILE A 333 -10.60 -5.46 14.97
C ILE A 333 -9.47 -6.45 14.81
N LYS A 334 -8.20 -6.03 14.89
CA LYS A 334 -7.05 -6.92 14.75
C LYS A 334 -7.00 -7.99 15.85
N LYS A 335 -7.30 -7.63 17.11
CA LYS A 335 -7.44 -8.62 18.20
C LYS A 335 -8.60 -9.59 17.99
N LYS A 336 -9.75 -9.11 17.49
CA LYS A 336 -10.88 -9.98 17.14
C LYS A 336 -10.55 -10.91 15.98
N LEU A 337 -9.88 -10.40 14.95
CA LEU A 337 -9.48 -11.16 13.77
C LEU A 337 -8.48 -12.24 14.16
N ASN A 338 -7.45 -11.91 14.94
CA ASN A 338 -6.50 -12.90 15.46
C ASN A 338 -7.17 -13.96 16.33
N GLY A 339 -8.15 -13.58 17.16
CA GLY A 339 -8.93 -14.54 17.94
C GLY A 339 -9.81 -15.45 17.09
N LEU A 340 -10.31 -14.96 15.95
CA LEU A 340 -11.08 -15.78 15.00
C LEU A 340 -10.17 -16.74 14.22
N LEU A 341 -8.97 -16.26 13.85
CA LEU A 341 -7.95 -17.02 13.14
C LEU A 341 -7.44 -18.18 14.00
N GLN A 342 -7.16 -17.92 15.28
CA GLN A 342 -6.77 -18.95 16.25
C GLN A 342 -7.84 -20.03 16.42
N LYS A 343 -9.12 -19.66 16.50
CA LYS A 343 -10.22 -20.63 16.56
C LYS A 343 -10.32 -21.49 15.30
N LYS A 344 -10.13 -20.89 14.12
CA LYS A 344 -10.14 -21.64 12.86
C LYS A 344 -8.93 -22.56 12.72
N GLU A 345 -7.77 -22.15 13.19
CA GLU A 345 -6.59 -23.03 13.29
C GLU A 345 -6.83 -24.20 14.25
N GLU A 346 -7.49 -23.97 15.38
CA GLU A 346 -7.89 -25.03 16.31
C GLU A 346 -8.88 -26.01 15.67
N GLU A 347 -9.90 -25.54 14.94
CA GLU A 347 -10.85 -26.38 14.19
C GLU A 347 -10.14 -27.21 13.11
N ILE A 348 -9.22 -26.60 12.34
CA ILE A 348 -8.43 -27.31 11.33
C ILE A 348 -7.54 -28.38 11.97
N ASN A 349 -6.92 -28.07 13.11
CA ASN A 349 -6.10 -29.03 13.84
C ASN A 349 -6.93 -30.19 14.41
N GLN A 350 -8.16 -29.92 14.85
CA GLN A 350 -9.10 -30.98 15.27
C GLN A 350 -9.45 -31.91 14.10
N VAL A 351 -9.81 -31.35 12.93
CA VAL A 351 -10.10 -32.15 11.73
C VAL A 351 -8.87 -32.96 11.28
N ARG A 352 -7.68 -32.35 11.32
CA ARG A 352 -6.43 -33.06 10.98
C ARG A 352 -6.14 -34.21 11.94
N ASN A 353 -6.41 -34.04 13.23
CA ASN A 353 -6.27 -35.11 14.21
C ASN A 353 -7.26 -36.25 13.96
N ILE A 354 -8.53 -35.94 13.66
CA ILE A 354 -9.53 -36.96 13.29
C ILE A 354 -9.10 -37.73 12.03
N ILE A 355 -8.60 -37.04 11.00
CA ILE A 355 -8.08 -37.69 9.79
C ILE A 355 -6.88 -38.58 10.11
N LYS A 356 -5.98 -38.13 10.98
CA LYS A 356 -4.81 -38.91 11.43
C LYS A 356 -5.21 -40.17 12.18
N ASP A 357 -6.27 -40.11 12.99
CA ASP A 357 -6.80 -41.24 13.75
C ASP A 357 -7.57 -42.23 12.84
N LEU A 358 -8.28 -41.73 11.83
CA LEU A 358 -8.99 -42.56 10.84
C LEU A 358 -8.05 -43.25 9.85
N LYS A 359 -6.90 -42.63 9.54
CA LYS A 359 -5.88 -43.15 8.61
C LYS A 359 -5.50 -44.62 8.86
N PRO A 360 -5.04 -45.02 10.06
CA PRO A 360 -4.66 -46.41 10.32
C PRO A 360 -5.86 -47.36 10.30
N HIS A 361 -7.06 -46.92 10.71
CA HIS A 361 -8.24 -47.78 10.75
C HIS A 361 -8.72 -48.13 9.34
N LEU A 362 -8.80 -47.13 8.46
CA LEU A 362 -9.20 -47.34 7.07
C LEU A 362 -8.14 -48.14 6.30
N GLN A 363 -6.86 -47.87 6.54
CA GLN A 363 -5.76 -48.65 5.96
C GLN A 363 -5.83 -50.12 6.41
N ASN A 364 -6.04 -50.39 7.69
CA ASN A 364 -6.16 -51.76 8.20
C ASN A 364 -7.37 -52.49 7.62
N SER A 365 -8.54 -51.84 7.57
CA SER A 365 -9.74 -52.44 6.99
C SER A 365 -9.60 -52.71 5.49
N LEU A 366 -9.00 -51.80 4.72
CA LEU A 366 -8.75 -52.01 3.29
C LEU A 366 -7.73 -53.13 3.03
N VAL A 367 -6.67 -53.21 3.85
CA VAL A 367 -5.68 -54.29 3.78
C VAL A 367 -6.31 -55.64 4.17
N GLU A 368 -7.17 -55.70 5.18
CA GLU A 368 -7.90 -56.91 5.54
C GLU A 368 -8.88 -57.34 4.44
N LEU A 369 -9.63 -56.40 3.87
CA LEU A 369 -10.56 -56.67 2.76
C LEU A 369 -9.82 -57.13 1.51
N ALA A 370 -8.67 -56.53 1.18
CA ALA A 370 -7.82 -56.90 0.05
C ALA A 370 -7.12 -58.27 0.22
N LYS A 371 -6.95 -58.76 1.46
CA LYS A 371 -6.42 -60.10 1.77
C LYS A 371 -7.45 -61.22 1.62
N THR A 372 -8.75 -60.91 1.57
CA THR A 372 -9.81 -61.91 1.36
C THR A 372 -9.83 -62.44 -0.09
N GLN A 373 -10.47 -63.59 -0.32
CA GLN A 373 -10.48 -64.27 -1.63
C GLN A 373 -11.28 -63.55 -2.73
N PHE A 374 -11.88 -62.39 -2.44
CA PHE A 374 -12.66 -61.59 -3.38
C PHE A 374 -11.79 -60.57 -4.13
N LYS A 375 -10.78 -61.06 -4.85
CA LYS A 375 -9.86 -60.22 -5.61
C LYS A 375 -10.51 -59.76 -6.92
N GLN A 376 -10.43 -58.46 -7.20
CA GLN A 376 -10.61 -57.95 -8.57
C GLN A 376 -9.27 -57.53 -9.21
N ASP A 377 -8.32 -56.95 -8.46
CA ASP A 377 -7.00 -56.54 -8.99
C ASP A 377 -5.84 -56.73 -7.98
N PRO A 378 -4.75 -57.44 -8.33
CA PRO A 378 -3.55 -57.61 -7.50
C PRO A 378 -2.72 -56.33 -7.28
N LYS A 379 -2.95 -55.28 -8.07
CA LYS A 379 -2.20 -54.01 -8.01
C LYS A 379 -2.65 -53.09 -6.86
N LYS A 380 -3.96 -53.03 -6.59
CA LYS A 380 -4.53 -52.21 -5.51
C LYS A 380 -4.04 -52.64 -4.12
N GLN A 381 -3.76 -53.94 -3.93
CA GLN A 381 -3.20 -54.47 -2.68
C GLN A 381 -1.81 -53.86 -2.39
N PHE A 382 -0.97 -53.70 -3.41
CA PHE A 382 0.35 -53.11 -3.29
C PHE A 382 0.27 -51.59 -3.04
N ASP A 383 -0.71 -50.91 -3.66
CA ASP A 383 -0.94 -49.47 -3.47
C ASP A 383 -1.39 -49.12 -2.05
N TYR A 384 -2.24 -49.96 -1.41
CA TYR A 384 -2.64 -49.76 -0.01
C TYR A 384 -1.54 -50.09 1.02
N GLU A 385 -0.58 -50.95 0.65
CA GLU A 385 0.56 -51.34 1.50
C GLU A 385 1.74 -50.34 1.42
N LEU A 386 1.98 -49.69 0.27
CA LEU A 386 3.17 -48.85 0.06
C LEU A 386 2.97 -47.37 0.40
N GLY A 387 1.74 -46.85 0.37
CA GLY A 387 1.49 -45.43 0.65
C GLY A 387 0.02 -45.06 0.69
N PHE A 388 -0.58 -45.12 1.88
CA PHE A 388 -1.92 -44.61 2.13
C PHE A 388 -1.83 -43.13 2.51
N ASP A 389 -2.37 -42.21 1.71
CA ASP A 389 -2.48 -40.80 2.06
C ASP A 389 -3.93 -40.32 1.90
N LEU A 390 -4.54 -39.93 3.02
CA LEU A 390 -5.89 -39.39 3.09
C LEU A 390 -5.88 -37.91 2.70
N THR A 391 -6.01 -37.66 1.41
CA THR A 391 -6.38 -36.35 0.86
C THR A 391 -7.88 -36.35 0.54
N GLU A 392 -8.48 -35.17 0.46
CA GLU A 392 -9.92 -35.00 0.23
C GLU A 392 -10.40 -35.70 -1.05
N ASN A 393 -9.57 -35.70 -2.10
CA ASN A 393 -9.86 -36.40 -3.37
C ASN A 393 -9.67 -37.92 -3.28
N ASN A 394 -8.73 -38.39 -2.46
CA ASN A 394 -8.45 -39.82 -2.34
C ASN A 394 -9.40 -40.51 -1.34
N LEU A 395 -9.95 -39.77 -0.38
CA LEU A 395 -10.93 -40.29 0.59
C LEU A 395 -12.18 -40.83 -0.10
N GLU A 396 -12.70 -40.11 -1.10
CA GLU A 396 -13.88 -40.54 -1.86
C GLU A 396 -13.60 -41.84 -2.63
N GLN A 397 -12.41 -41.96 -3.21
CA GLN A 397 -11.98 -43.18 -3.90
C GLN A 397 -11.83 -44.36 -2.94
N TYR A 398 -11.23 -44.15 -1.76
CA TYR A 398 -11.11 -45.21 -0.74
C TYR A 398 -12.46 -45.62 -0.15
N LEU A 399 -13.39 -44.69 0.04
CA LEU A 399 -14.75 -44.99 0.49
C LEU A 399 -15.54 -45.78 -0.55
N ALA A 400 -15.40 -45.42 -1.84
CA ALA A 400 -16.00 -46.19 -2.93
C ALA A 400 -15.44 -47.62 -3.02
N ASP A 401 -14.14 -47.80 -2.81
CA ASP A 401 -13.52 -49.12 -2.73
C ASP A 401 -14.06 -49.92 -1.52
N VAL A 402 -14.22 -49.30 -0.34
CA VAL A 402 -14.83 -49.95 0.84
C VAL A 402 -16.29 -50.34 0.58
N GLU A 403 -17.09 -49.46 -0.01
CA GLU A 403 -18.49 -49.72 -0.35
C GLU A 403 -18.61 -50.91 -1.31
N TYR A 404 -17.73 -50.98 -2.30
CA TYR A 404 -17.67 -52.10 -3.23
C TYR A 404 -17.34 -53.43 -2.54
N TYR A 405 -16.32 -53.45 -1.67
CA TYR A 405 -15.99 -54.65 -0.89
C TYR A 405 -17.10 -55.03 0.08
N ALA A 406 -17.78 -54.06 0.69
CA ALA A 406 -18.94 -54.30 1.56
C ALA A 406 -20.09 -54.94 0.78
N ASN A 407 -20.38 -54.45 -0.42
CA ASN A 407 -21.41 -55.01 -1.30
C ASN A 407 -21.09 -56.44 -1.74
N ILE A 408 -19.82 -56.76 -2.04
CA ILE A 408 -19.39 -58.13 -2.34
C ILE A 408 -19.54 -59.05 -1.11
N LEU A 409 -19.13 -58.60 0.07
CA LEU A 409 -19.29 -59.38 1.30
C LEU A 409 -20.77 -59.62 1.64
N ILE A 410 -21.63 -58.63 1.38
CA ILE A 410 -23.08 -58.77 1.53
C ILE A 410 -23.63 -59.80 0.53
N ALA A 411 -23.20 -59.75 -0.74
CA ALA A 411 -23.58 -60.73 -1.76
C ALA A 411 -23.13 -62.15 -1.39
N TYR A 412 -21.90 -62.31 -0.89
CA TYR A 412 -21.38 -63.60 -0.44
C TYR A 412 -22.13 -64.13 0.79
N LYS A 413 -22.44 -63.27 1.75
CA LYS A 413 -23.22 -63.62 2.95
C LYS A 413 -24.69 -63.92 2.61
N SER A 414 -25.23 -63.29 1.57
CA SER A 414 -26.54 -63.59 0.99
C SER A 414 -26.57 -64.90 0.21
N MET A 415 -25.45 -65.36 -0.37
CA MET A 415 -25.36 -66.68 -1.00
C MET A 415 -25.18 -67.81 0.03
N ASN A 416 -24.53 -67.54 1.17
CA ASN A 416 -24.29 -68.57 2.19
C ASN A 416 -25.43 -68.72 3.23
N ASN A 417 -26.30 -67.72 3.37
CA ASN A 417 -27.49 -67.81 4.20
C ASN A 417 -28.73 -67.83 3.30
N ASP A 418 -29.38 -68.99 3.17
CA ASP A 418 -30.71 -69.16 2.56
C ASP A 418 -31.83 -68.49 3.39
N ASN A 419 -31.60 -67.27 3.89
CA ASN A 419 -32.59 -66.45 4.55
C ASN A 419 -32.72 -65.15 3.78
N ASN A 420 -33.75 -65.11 2.95
CA ASN A 420 -34.22 -64.03 2.06
C ASN A 420 -34.58 -62.70 2.75
N ASP A 421 -34.15 -62.48 3.99
CA ASP A 421 -34.51 -61.30 4.78
C ASP A 421 -33.37 -60.30 4.96
N LEU A 422 -32.11 -60.68 4.70
CA LEU A 422 -31.01 -59.71 4.76
C LEU A 422 -30.87 -58.90 3.46
N SER A 423 -31.26 -59.46 2.32
CA SER A 423 -31.32 -58.78 1.03
C SER A 423 -32.40 -57.68 0.98
N LYS A 424 -33.41 -57.74 1.85
CA LYS A 424 -34.46 -56.72 1.97
C LYS A 424 -34.10 -55.58 2.91
N SER A 425 -33.20 -55.80 3.88
CA SER A 425 -32.88 -54.80 4.91
C SER A 425 -31.83 -53.76 4.48
N LEU A 426 -31.23 -53.89 3.30
CA LEU A 426 -30.10 -53.06 2.86
C LEU A 426 -30.29 -52.43 1.47
N LEU A 427 -31.48 -52.53 0.87
CA LEU A 427 -31.84 -51.63 -0.20
C LEU A 427 -31.91 -50.21 0.39
N ILE A 428 -30.93 -49.38 0.03
CA ILE A 428 -30.88 -47.93 0.30
C ILE A 428 -32.17 -47.20 -0.13
N ASP A 429 -33.04 -47.86 -0.90
CA ASP A 429 -34.36 -47.41 -1.31
C ASP A 429 -35.46 -47.41 -0.22
N GLN A 430 -35.18 -47.83 1.02
CA GLN A 430 -36.16 -47.75 2.12
C GLN A 430 -35.72 -46.97 3.38
N ILE A 431 -34.70 -46.11 3.27
CA ILE A 431 -34.62 -44.99 4.21
C ILE A 431 -35.60 -43.93 3.70
N PRO A 432 -36.63 -43.51 4.47
CA PRO A 432 -37.56 -42.49 4.00
C PRO A 432 -36.78 -41.24 3.63
N PRO A 433 -37.01 -40.64 2.44
CA PRO A 433 -36.26 -39.48 2.00
C PRO A 433 -36.47 -38.36 3.01
N LYS A 434 -35.38 -37.87 3.60
CA LYS A 434 -35.38 -36.51 4.14
C LYS A 434 -35.49 -35.59 2.94
N ASP A 435 -36.63 -34.92 2.82
CA ASP A 435 -36.95 -33.97 1.75
C ASP A 435 -35.85 -32.91 1.58
N PHE A 436 -34.92 -33.14 0.65
CA PHE A 436 -34.17 -32.07 0.01
C PHE A 436 -34.93 -31.67 -1.25
N LYS A 437 -35.62 -30.53 -1.18
CA LYS A 437 -36.19 -29.88 -2.36
C LYS A 437 -35.05 -29.39 -3.26
N THR A 438 -34.71 -30.17 -4.28
CA THR A 438 -33.93 -29.71 -5.43
C THR A 438 -34.83 -28.83 -6.31
N GLN A 439 -34.36 -27.61 -6.51
CA GLN A 439 -34.89 -26.66 -7.48
C GLN A 439 -34.55 -27.17 -8.89
N THR A 440 -35.57 -27.38 -9.72
CA THR A 440 -35.42 -27.37 -11.17
C THR A 440 -35.06 -25.96 -11.62
N GLN A 441 -33.83 -25.80 -12.10
CA GLN A 441 -33.38 -24.59 -12.78
C GLN A 441 -34.09 -24.46 -14.12
N ASN A 442 -34.74 -23.32 -14.34
CA ASN A 442 -34.96 -22.78 -15.67
C ASN A 442 -33.68 -22.03 -16.09
N PRO A 443 -33.17 -22.22 -17.32
CA PRO A 443 -31.93 -21.64 -17.78
C PRO A 443 -32.19 -20.19 -18.20
N ASN A 444 -31.77 -19.24 -17.38
CA ASN A 444 -31.37 -17.88 -17.77
C ASN A 444 -30.92 -17.14 -16.51
N GLN A 445 -29.63 -17.24 -16.19
CA GLN A 445 -28.78 -16.18 -15.62
C GLN A 445 -27.51 -16.82 -15.09
N ASP A 446 -26.51 -16.89 -15.95
CA ASP A 446 -25.14 -17.08 -15.52
C ASP A 446 -24.66 -15.88 -14.68
N GLN A 447 -23.80 -16.22 -13.72
CA GLN A 447 -22.94 -15.36 -12.90
C GLN A 447 -23.57 -14.74 -11.65
N GLN A 448 -23.45 -15.43 -10.51
CA GLN A 448 -22.57 -14.97 -9.42
C GLN A 448 -22.51 -15.97 -8.25
N ILE A 449 -21.27 -16.13 -7.78
CA ILE A 449 -20.75 -17.02 -6.74
C ILE A 449 -21.43 -16.75 -5.38
N GLN A 450 -21.89 -17.81 -4.71
CA GLN A 450 -22.47 -17.76 -3.36
C GLN A 450 -21.40 -17.90 -2.26
N ASN A 451 -21.47 -16.97 -1.32
CA ASN A 451 -20.79 -16.98 -0.02
C ASN A 451 -21.38 -18.05 0.90
N LEU A 452 -20.50 -18.81 1.55
CA LEU A 452 -20.78 -19.67 2.70
C LEU A 452 -20.78 -18.85 3.99
N GLU A 453 -21.95 -18.41 4.43
CA GLU A 453 -22.17 -17.94 5.81
C GLU A 453 -23.59 -18.33 6.25
N ASP A 454 -23.76 -19.57 6.71
CA ASP A 454 -24.89 -19.95 7.55
C ASP A 454 -24.47 -21.16 8.40
N GLN A 455 -23.92 -20.88 9.59
CA GLN A 455 -23.99 -21.76 10.76
C GLN A 455 -23.47 -21.02 12.01
N VAL A 456 -24.27 -20.14 12.61
CA VAL A 456 -24.33 -20.01 14.08
C VAL A 456 -25.74 -19.60 14.47
N ASN A 457 -26.50 -20.60 14.91
CA ASN A 457 -27.77 -20.44 15.60
C ASN A 457 -27.45 -20.02 17.06
N LEU A 458 -27.88 -18.83 17.49
CA LEU A 458 -27.83 -18.43 18.91
C LEU A 458 -29.23 -17.99 19.32
N ASP A 459 -29.87 -18.89 20.04
CA ASP A 459 -31.18 -18.74 20.65
C ASP A 459 -31.27 -17.51 21.57
N ASN A 460 -32.45 -16.90 21.52
CA ASN A 460 -33.03 -15.91 22.42
C ASN A 460 -32.49 -15.94 23.87
N LYS A 461 -31.80 -14.87 24.29
CA LYS A 461 -31.80 -14.41 25.68
C LYS A 461 -31.92 -12.89 25.70
N GLU A 462 -32.99 -12.41 26.33
CA GLU A 462 -33.27 -11.00 26.56
C GLU A 462 -32.08 -10.31 27.26
N LEU A 463 -31.73 -9.11 26.78
CA LEU A 463 -30.65 -8.30 27.32
C LEU A 463 -30.99 -7.85 28.76
N TYR A 464 -30.13 -8.17 29.71
CA TYR A 464 -30.26 -7.70 31.10
C TYR A 464 -30.00 -6.20 31.18
N ASN A 465 -30.84 -5.48 31.94
CA ASN A 465 -30.59 -4.10 32.31
C ASN A 465 -29.34 -4.01 33.22
N HIS A 466 -28.59 -2.91 33.14
CA HIS A 466 -27.23 -2.77 33.69
C HIS A 466 -27.09 -3.21 35.16
N ASP A 467 -28.08 -2.89 35.99
CA ASP A 467 -28.05 -3.24 37.42
C ASP A 467 -28.26 -4.74 37.65
N LYS A 468 -29.14 -5.39 36.89
CA LYS A 468 -29.32 -6.86 36.95
C LYS A 468 -28.08 -7.60 36.43
N PHE A 469 -27.37 -7.04 35.46
CA PHE A 469 -26.11 -7.59 34.99
C PHE A 469 -25.01 -7.49 36.05
N LYS A 470 -24.94 -6.36 36.77
CA LYS A 470 -24.00 -6.17 37.88
C LYS A 470 -24.28 -7.16 39.02
N ASP A 471 -25.54 -7.36 39.38
CA ASP A 471 -25.93 -8.30 40.42
C ASP A 471 -25.64 -9.75 40.02
N ALA A 472 -25.95 -10.14 38.78
CA ALA A 472 -25.62 -11.47 38.25
C ALA A 472 -24.09 -11.71 38.15
N ALA A 473 -23.31 -10.68 37.85
CA ALA A 473 -21.86 -10.75 37.84
C ALA A 473 -21.28 -10.91 39.25
N ILE A 474 -21.82 -10.21 40.25
CA ILE A 474 -21.44 -10.37 41.65
C ILE A 474 -21.79 -11.77 42.15
N GLU A 475 -22.99 -12.27 41.85
CA GLU A 475 -23.42 -13.63 42.22
C GLU A 475 -22.53 -14.72 41.57
N ALA A 476 -22.10 -14.51 40.31
CA ALA A 476 -21.19 -15.42 39.62
C ALA A 476 -19.77 -15.42 40.23
N ILE A 477 -19.31 -14.26 40.72
CA ILE A 477 -18.02 -14.14 41.41
C ILE A 477 -18.08 -14.84 42.78
N GLU A 478 -19.17 -14.67 43.54
CA GLU A 478 -19.36 -15.36 44.82
C GLU A 478 -19.46 -16.88 44.65
N LYS A 479 -20.17 -17.37 43.63
CA LYS A 479 -20.21 -18.81 43.30
C LYS A 479 -18.84 -19.36 42.93
N LYS A 480 -18.00 -18.59 42.22
CA LYS A 480 -16.61 -18.98 41.94
C LYS A 480 -15.76 -19.02 43.21
N LYS A 481 -15.92 -18.04 44.10
CA LYS A 481 -15.18 -17.98 45.37
C LYS A 481 -15.56 -19.15 46.29
N ASN A 482 -16.84 -19.51 46.34
CA ASN A 482 -17.33 -20.67 47.09
C ASN A 482 -16.84 -22.00 46.48
N LYS A 483 -16.78 -22.14 45.15
CA LYS A 483 -16.19 -23.33 44.50
C LYS A 483 -14.70 -23.48 44.77
N VAL A 484 -13.94 -22.38 44.88
CA VAL A 484 -12.51 -22.42 45.22
C VAL A 484 -12.30 -22.82 46.68
N ASN A 485 -13.17 -22.38 47.60
CA ASN A 485 -13.09 -22.76 49.01
C ASN A 485 -13.52 -24.22 49.28
N LEU A 486 -14.45 -24.77 48.48
CA LEU A 486 -14.85 -26.18 48.52
C LEU A 486 -13.81 -27.13 47.91
N SER A 487 -12.82 -26.61 47.18
CA SER A 487 -11.73 -27.41 46.61
C SER A 487 -10.48 -27.47 47.50
N ASN A 488 -10.51 -26.79 48.66
CA ASN A 488 -9.41 -26.72 49.63
C ASN A 488 -9.75 -27.37 50.99
N TYR A 489 -10.77 -28.23 51.04
CA TYR A 489 -11.08 -29.09 52.19
C TYR A 489 -11.16 -30.55 51.77
#